data_AF-A0A016UAI6-F1
#
_entry.id   AF-A0A016UAI6-F1
#
_cell.length_a   1.000
_cell.length_b   1.000
_cell.length_c   1.000
_cell.angle_alpha   90.00
_cell.angle_beta   90.00
_cell.angle_gamma   90.00
#
_symmetry.space_group_name_H-M   'P 1'
#
loop_
_entity.id
_entity.type
_entity.pdbx_description
1 polymer ?
#
loop_
_entity_poly.entity_id
_entity_poly.type
_entity_poly.pdbx_seq_one_letter_code
_entity_poly.pdbx_strand_id
1 'polypeptide(L)' 'MWLAALGVFLLITQTPVPIETFAVPKSFNCRNSLIADEWRAMVLEFHNERRRVVSEGKQLNSGKMMPAAKNMNELV' A
#
# COMPACT_ATOMS: atom_id res chain seq x y z
N MET A 1 -32.85 -37.54 -0.14
CA MET A 1 -32.48 -36.24 -0.74
C MET A 1 -31.74 -35.29 0.21
N TRP A 2 -31.82 -35.44 1.54
CA TRP A 2 -31.16 -34.52 2.48
C TRP A 2 -29.73 -34.92 2.88
N LEU A 3 -29.40 -36.22 2.86
CA LEU A 3 -28.06 -36.74 3.18
C LEU A 3 -26.99 -36.35 2.14
N ALA A 4 -27.37 -36.26 0.85
CA ALA A 4 -26.47 -35.81 -0.20
C ALA A 4 -26.15 -34.31 -0.10
N ALA A 5 -27.11 -33.50 0.37
CA ALA A 5 -26.93 -32.07 0.56
C ALA A 5 -25.94 -31.75 1.71
N LEU A 6 -25.95 -32.55 2.78
CA LEU A 6 -25.01 -32.42 3.90
C LEU A 6 -23.57 -32.83 3.51
N GLY A 7 -23.41 -33.86 2.68
CA GLY A 7 -22.10 -34.30 2.19
C GLY A 7 -21.41 -33.28 1.27
N VAL A 8 -22.18 -32.59 0.43
CA VAL A 8 -21.65 -31.52 -0.46
C VAL A 8 -21.22 -30.30 0.35
N PHE A 9 -21.95 -29.96 1.43
CA PHE A 9 -21.59 -28.84 2.31
C PHE A 9 -20.30 -29.09 3.10
N LEU A 10 -20.02 -30.35 3.48
CA LEU A 10 -18.78 -30.72 4.16
C LEU A 10 -17.54 -30.55 3.26
N LEU A 11 -17.65 -30.87 1.96
CA LEU A 11 -16.52 -30.75 1.02
C LEU A 11 -16.07 -29.30 0.76
N ILE A 12 -16.99 -28.33 0.83
CA ILE A 12 -16.68 -26.92 0.52
C ILE A 12 -15.85 -26.28 1.64
N THR A 13 -15.85 -26.84 2.86
CA THR A 13 -15.13 -26.28 4.02
C THR A 13 -13.64 -26.61 4.08
N GLN A 14 -13.15 -27.49 3.21
CA GLN A 14 -11.76 -27.98 3.25
C GLN A 14 -10.83 -27.34 2.21
N THR A 15 -11.32 -26.42 1.38
CA THR A 15 -10.45 -25.70 0.46
C THR A 15 -9.71 -24.59 1.23
N PRO A 16 -8.36 -24.57 1.21
CA PRO A 16 -7.62 -23.48 1.81
C PRO A 16 -7.97 -22.19 1.05
N VAL A 17 -8.63 -21.27 1.73
CA VAL A 17 -8.88 -19.94 1.18
C VAL A 17 -7.51 -19.27 1.01
N PRO A 18 -7.16 -18.77 -0.18
CA PRO A 18 -5.96 -17.97 -0.34
C PRO A 18 -6.15 -16.67 0.45
N ILE A 19 -5.60 -16.61 1.66
CA ILE A 19 -5.55 -15.38 2.44
C ILE A 19 -4.39 -14.57 1.86
N GLU A 20 -4.70 -13.53 1.09
CA GLU A 20 -3.71 -12.55 0.67
C GLU A 20 -3.15 -11.87 1.92
N THR A 21 -1.91 -12.20 2.26
CA THR A 21 -1.21 -11.59 3.39
C THR A 21 -0.59 -10.29 2.90
N PHE A 22 -1.23 -9.17 3.24
CA PHE A 22 -0.64 -7.86 3.03
C PHE A 22 0.56 -7.68 3.98
N ALA A 23 1.64 -7.07 3.47
CA ALA A 23 2.78 -6.74 4.31
C ALA A 23 2.32 -5.86 5.48
N VAL A 24 2.76 -6.18 6.71
CA VAL A 24 2.40 -5.40 7.89
C VAL A 24 2.95 -3.97 7.72
N PRO A 25 2.08 -2.94 7.67
CA PRO A 25 2.53 -1.56 7.49
C PRO A 25 3.39 -1.13 8.69
N LYS A 26 4.35 -0.23 8.44
CA LYS A 26 5.10 0.43 9.52
C LYS A 26 4.10 1.12 10.45
N SER A 27 4.14 0.84 11.74
CA SER A 27 3.21 1.48 12.68
C SER A 27 3.56 2.96 12.83
N PHE A 28 2.64 3.85 12.46
CA PHE A 28 2.80 5.30 12.63
C PHE A 28 2.48 5.75 14.05
N ASN A 29 1.92 4.85 14.88
CA ASN A 29 1.57 5.11 16.27
C ASN A 29 0.69 6.36 16.45
N CYS A 30 -0.13 6.65 15.43
CA CYS A 30 -1.02 7.80 15.40
C CYS A 30 -2.28 7.50 16.22
N ARG A 31 -2.67 8.43 17.11
CA ARG A 31 -3.88 8.26 17.95
C ARG A 31 -5.20 8.32 17.16
N ASN A 32 -5.17 8.88 15.95
CA ASN A 32 -6.34 8.99 15.10
C ASN A 32 -6.62 7.66 14.38
N SER A 33 -7.73 7.01 14.73
CA SER A 33 -8.18 5.74 14.13
C SER A 33 -8.88 5.89 12.78
N LEU A 34 -9.24 7.11 12.35
CA LEU A 34 -9.96 7.34 11.10
C LEU A 34 -9.12 7.06 9.85
N ILE A 35 -7.80 6.98 10.00
CA ILE A 35 -6.88 6.66 8.92
C ILE A 35 -6.10 5.44 9.37
N ALA A 36 -6.07 4.40 8.56
CA ALA A 36 -5.26 3.22 8.83
C ALA A 36 -3.79 3.49 8.52
N ASP A 37 -2.88 2.81 9.22
CA ASP A 37 -1.43 3.00 9.04
C ASP A 37 -0.96 2.58 7.63
N GLU A 38 -1.66 1.67 6.97
CA GLU A 38 -1.44 1.33 5.56
C GLU A 38 -1.64 2.54 4.63
N TRP A 39 -2.67 3.36 4.88
CA TRP A 39 -2.94 4.56 4.10
C TRP A 39 -1.88 5.62 4.35
N ARG A 40 -1.43 5.75 5.59
CA ARG A 40 -0.32 6.65 5.94
C ARG A 40 0.97 6.22 5.24
N ALA A 41 1.26 4.92 5.23
CA ALA A 41 2.42 4.36 4.53
C ALA A 41 2.36 4.67 3.03
N MET A 42 1.22 4.37 2.39
CA MET A 42 1.01 4.60 0.97
C MET A 42 1.24 6.08 0.59
N VAL A 43 0.63 6.99 1.35
CA VAL A 43 0.74 8.43 1.08
C VAL A 43 2.18 8.92 1.31
N LEU A 44 2.83 8.48 2.39
CA LEU A 44 4.20 8.87 2.70
C LEU A 44 5.17 8.39 1.61
N GLU A 45 5.03 7.13 1.20
CA GLU A 45 5.83 6.52 0.14
C GLU A 45 5.64 7.24 -1.19
N PHE A 46 4.39 7.49 -1.60
CA PHE A 46 4.08 8.24 -2.80
C PHE A 46 4.76 9.62 -2.83
N HIS A 47 4.68 10.37 -1.73
CA HIS A 47 5.32 11.69 -1.67
C HIS A 47 6.83 11.59 -1.73
N ASN A 48 7.44 10.66 -0.99
CA ASN A 48 8.90 10.49 -0.98
C ASN A 48 9.44 10.02 -2.33
N GLU A 49 8.73 9.13 -3.02
CA GLU A 49 9.09 8.72 -4.39
C GLU A 49 9.10 9.91 -5.35
N ARG A 50 8.03 10.72 -5.36
CA ARG A 50 7.97 11.91 -6.23
C ARG A 50 9.04 12.93 -5.87
N ARG A 51 9.31 13.13 -4.57
CA ARG A 51 10.40 14.01 -4.10
C ARG A 51 11.77 13.53 -4.60
N ARG A 52 12.02 12.21 -4.61
CA ARG A 52 13.26 11.64 -5.18
C ARG A 52 13.36 11.91 -6.68
N VAL A 53 12.29 11.68 -7.45
CA VAL A 53 12.26 11.97 -8.90
C VAL A 53 12.55 13.44 -9.20
N VAL A 54 11.99 14.37 -8.40
CA VAL A 54 12.29 15.81 -8.51
C VAL A 54 13.74 16.09 -8.11
N SER A 55 14.24 15.49 -7.04
CA SER A 55 15.61 15.70 -6.57
C SER A 55 16.67 15.31 -7.61
N GLU A 56 16.37 14.29 -8.42
CA GLU A 56 17.22 13.84 -9.52
C GLU A 56 17.06 14.67 -10.80
N GLY A 57 16.15 15.65 -10.82
CA GLY A 57 15.83 16.44 -12.01
C GLY A 57 15.13 15.63 -13.11
N LYS A 58 14.44 14.54 -12.74
CA LYS A 58 13.79 13.61 -13.67
C LYS A 58 12.29 13.85 -13.82
N GLN A 59 11.73 14.82 -13.11
CA GLN A 59 10.31 15.16 -13.22
C GLN A 59 10.07 16.06 -14.45
N LEU A 60 9.25 15.62 -15.39
CA LEU A 60 8.79 16.45 -16.50
C LEU A 60 7.72 17.44 -16.02
N ASN A 61 7.84 18.71 -16.44
CA ASN A 61 6.86 19.77 -16.23
C ASN A 61 6.72 20.61 -17.49
N SER A 62 5.54 20.56 -18.14
CA SER A 62 5.23 21.33 -19.35
C SER A 62 6.32 21.31 -20.44
N GLY A 63 6.84 20.12 -20.74
CA GLY A 63 7.84 19.91 -21.80
C GLY A 63 9.29 20.21 -21.41
N LYS A 64 9.56 20.57 -20.16
CA LYS A 64 10.92 20.71 -19.61
C LYS A 64 11.10 19.89 -18.35
N MET A 65 12.33 19.45 -18.10
CA MET A 65 12.65 18.78 -16.85
C MET A 65 12.74 19.81 -15.72
N MET A 66 12.17 19.48 -14.57
CA MET A 66 12.36 20.26 -13.36
C MET A 66 13.85 20.24 -12.95
N PRO A 67 14.39 21.32 -12.38
CA PRO A 67 15.75 21.34 -11.88
C PRO A 67 15.93 20.34 -10.74
N ALA A 68 17.11 19.70 -10.69
CA ALA A 68 17.50 18.84 -9.58
C ALA A 68 17.58 19.62 -8.27
N ALA A 69 17.18 19.01 -7.16
CA ALA A 69 17.15 19.62 -5.84
C ALA A 69 18.20 18.96 -4.93
N LYS A 70 19.26 19.70 -4.60
CA LYS A 70 20.42 19.18 -3.84
C LYS A 70 20.10 18.76 -2.39
N ASN A 71 19.17 19.46 -1.74
CA ASN A 71 18.85 19.29 -0.32
C ASN A 71 17.37 18.91 -0.11
N MET A 72 16.86 17.96 -0.90
CA MET A 72 15.48 17.48 -0.77
C MET A 72 15.39 16.41 0.32
N ASN A 73 14.91 16.78 1.50
CA ASN A 73 14.78 15.84 2.63
C ASN A 73 13.65 14.81 2.41
N GLU A 74 13.76 13.63 3.01
CA GLU A 74 12.66 12.69 3.11
C GLU A 74 11.63 13.12 4.17
N LEU A 75 10.37 12.83 3.89
CA LEU A 75 9.28 12.98 4.84
C LEU A 75 9.22 11.75 5.75
N VAL A 76 8.73 11.95 6.97
CA VAL A 76 8.54 10.91 8.00
C VAL A 76 7.13 10.93 8.57
#